data_AF-A0A9D3YVU3-F1
#
_entry.id   AF-A0A9D3YVU3-F1
#
_cell.length_a   1.000
_cell.length_b   1.000
_cell.length_c   1.000
_cell.angle_alpha   90.00
_cell.angle_beta   90.00
_cell.angle_gamma   90.00
#
_symmetry.space_group_name_H-M   'P 1'
#
loop_
_entity.id
_entity.type
_entity.pdbx_description
1 polymer ?
#
loop_
_entity_poly.entity_id
_entity_poly.type
_entity_poly.pdbx_seq_one_letter_code
_entity_poly.pdbx_strand_id
1 'polypeptide(L)'
;MQHKTDKHKEHYLALKHPCRKETRQAYQNYLADILNINNTPDHEYSNNRPNTKKLYSLLKHAKQDSTGIDSLKKNNKMHTSDGDKVTALIEQFQSVFTSKSPISLKSLAEMKIQDNADTGRETPMKSLVITTPCLTLNSPLMVSKNS
;
A
#
# COMPACT_ATOMS: atom_id res chain seq x y z
N MET A 1 -30.34 -22.37 15.12
CA MET A 1 -29.35 -21.37 15.56
C MET A 1 -29.06 -20.47 14.36
N GLN A 2 -29.50 -19.21 14.40
CA GLN A 2 -29.52 -18.32 13.23
C GLN A 2 -28.18 -17.63 12.98
N HIS A 3 -27.75 -17.71 11.72
CA HIS A 3 -26.56 -17.11 11.13
C HIS A 3 -26.61 -15.57 11.21
N LYS A 4 -25.90 -14.96 12.16
CA LYS A 4 -25.73 -13.49 12.24
C LYS A 4 -24.42 -12.99 11.60
N THR A 5 -23.60 -13.88 11.05
CA THR A 5 -22.26 -13.58 10.51
C THR A 5 -22.23 -13.28 9.01
N ASP A 6 -23.35 -13.38 8.29
CA ASP A 6 -23.33 -13.38 6.82
C ASP A 6 -23.44 -12.00 6.18
N LYS A 7 -24.15 -11.03 6.79
CA LYS A 7 -24.36 -9.71 6.17
C LYS A 7 -23.07 -8.94 5.90
N HIS A 8 -22.14 -8.94 6.87
CA HIS A 8 -20.85 -8.26 6.70
C HIS A 8 -19.96 -8.97 5.67
N LYS A 9 -20.02 -10.30 5.63
CA LYS A 9 -19.28 -11.11 4.66
C LYS A 9 -19.81 -10.90 3.24
N GLU A 10 -21.12 -10.90 3.06
CA GLU A 10 -21.77 -10.62 1.77
C GLU A 10 -21.47 -9.20 1.29
N HIS A 11 -21.59 -8.20 2.16
CA HIS A 11 -21.23 -6.82 1.85
C HIS A 11 -19.75 -6.68 1.44
N TYR A 12 -18.85 -7.34 2.16
CA TYR A 12 -17.43 -7.37 1.80
C TYR A 12 -17.20 -8.02 0.43
N LEU A 13 -17.83 -9.17 0.15
CA LEU A 13 -17.68 -9.85 -1.14
C LEU A 13 -18.26 -9.00 -2.29
N ALA A 14 -19.40 -8.35 -2.05
CA ALA A 14 -20.05 -7.45 -2.99
C ALA A 14 -19.16 -6.25 -3.36
N LEU A 15 -18.34 -5.74 -2.43
CA LEU A 15 -17.38 -4.66 -2.70
C LEU A 15 -16.03 -5.15 -3.25
N LYS A 16 -15.58 -6.32 -2.80
CA LYS A 16 -14.29 -6.90 -3.19
C LYS A 16 -14.20 -7.17 -4.68
N HIS A 17 -15.26 -7.71 -5.28
CA HIS A 17 -15.27 -8.06 -6.69
C HIS A 17 -15.19 -6.83 -7.62
N PRO A 18 -16.02 -5.78 -7.45
CA PRO A 18 -15.89 -4.53 -8.18
C PRO A 18 -14.52 -3.88 -8.02
N CYS A 19 -14.02 -3.75 -6.79
CA CYS A 19 -12.71 -3.15 -6.52
C CYS A 19 -11.57 -3.88 -7.26
N ARG A 20 -11.58 -5.22 -7.25
CA ARG A 20 -10.61 -6.03 -8.01
C ARG A 20 -10.75 -5.84 -9.51
N LYS A 21 -11.97 -5.76 -10.02
CA LYS A 21 -12.26 -5.54 -11.44
C LYS A 21 -11.77 -4.15 -11.88
N GLU A 22 -12.07 -3.11 -11.13
CA GLU A 22 -11.64 -1.73 -11.39
C GLU A 22 -10.12 -1.61 -11.32
N THR A 23 -9.48 -2.20 -10.31
CA THR A 23 -8.01 -2.24 -10.20
C THR A 23 -7.38 -2.88 -11.43
N ARG A 24 -7.92 -4.03 -11.86
CA ARG A 24 -7.44 -4.71 -13.08
C ARG A 24 -7.65 -3.87 -14.33
N GLN A 25 -8.81 -3.24 -14.47
CA GLN A 25 -9.13 -2.39 -15.61
C GLN A 25 -8.24 -1.15 -15.68
N ALA A 26 -8.04 -0.46 -14.55
CA ALA A 26 -7.16 0.70 -14.46
C ALA A 26 -5.73 0.33 -14.84
N TYR A 27 -5.24 -0.82 -14.39
CA TYR A 27 -3.92 -1.32 -14.76
C TYR A 27 -3.81 -1.65 -16.26
N GLN A 28 -4.83 -2.30 -16.84
CA GLN A 28 -4.89 -2.55 -18.29
C GLN A 28 -4.87 -1.26 -19.10
N ASN A 29 -5.66 -0.26 -18.69
CA ASN A 29 -5.69 1.05 -19.34
C ASN A 29 -4.33 1.75 -19.26
N TYR A 30 -3.67 1.68 -18.10
CA TYR A 30 -2.32 2.21 -17.90
C TYR A 30 -1.30 1.53 -18.84
N LEU A 31 -1.34 0.20 -18.96
CA LEU A 31 -0.48 -0.51 -19.91
C LEU A 31 -0.77 -0.12 -21.37
N ALA A 32 -2.05 0.03 -21.72
CA ALA A 32 -2.45 0.46 -23.06
C ALA A 32 -1.96 1.87 -23.39
N ASP A 33 -1.93 2.80 -22.42
CA ASP A 33 -1.33 4.13 -22.56
C ASP A 33 0.21 4.07 -22.73
N ILE A 34 0.91 3.22 -21.95
CA ILE A 34 2.36 3.04 -22.11
C ILE A 34 2.71 2.48 -23.49
N LEU A 35 1.90 1.54 -23.96
CA LEU A 35 2.13 0.80 -25.20
C LEU A 35 1.46 1.46 -26.42
N ASN A 36 0.78 2.60 -26.24
CA ASN A 36 0.03 3.33 -27.28
C ASN A 36 -1.00 2.48 -28.05
N ILE A 37 -1.59 1.44 -27.42
CA ILE A 37 -2.45 0.46 -28.11
C ILE A 37 -3.80 1.06 -28.53
N ASN A 38 -4.31 2.05 -27.79
CA ASN A 38 -5.67 2.60 -27.99
C ASN A 38 -5.73 3.80 -28.96
N ASN A 39 -4.61 4.25 -29.52
CA ASN A 39 -4.53 5.53 -30.24
C ASN A 39 -4.57 5.44 -31.77
N THR A 40 -4.87 4.29 -32.38
CA THR A 40 -4.97 4.21 -33.86
C THR A 40 -6.06 3.25 -34.33
N PRO A 41 -7.18 3.74 -34.90
CA PRO A 41 -8.06 2.93 -35.75
C PRO A 41 -7.48 2.78 -37.17
N ASP A 42 -6.87 3.83 -37.73
CA ASP A 42 -6.43 3.83 -39.12
C ASP A 42 -5.21 4.75 -39.24
N HIS A 43 -3.99 4.24 -39.31
CA HIS A 43 -2.90 4.97 -39.98
C HIS A 43 -1.70 4.07 -40.23
N GLU A 44 -1.52 3.77 -41.52
CA GLU A 44 -0.26 3.44 -42.18
C GLU A 44 0.95 4.21 -41.59
N TYR A 45 2.00 3.46 -41.25
CA TYR A 45 3.41 3.89 -41.28
C TYR A 45 3.85 5.18 -40.56
N SER A 46 3.17 5.62 -39.50
CA SER A 46 3.70 6.72 -38.66
C SER A 46 4.19 6.22 -37.31
N ASN A 47 5.51 6.11 -37.17
CA ASN A 47 6.33 6.32 -35.96
C ASN A 47 5.71 6.05 -34.55
N ASN A 48 4.88 5.02 -34.39
CA ASN A 48 4.33 4.61 -33.09
C ASN A 48 5.38 3.85 -32.27
N ARG A 49 6.48 4.52 -31.91
CA ARG A 49 7.40 3.99 -30.91
C ARG A 49 6.66 4.02 -29.57
N PRO A 50 6.60 2.89 -28.83
CA PRO A 50 6.03 2.88 -27.49
C PRO A 50 6.78 3.91 -26.64
N ASN A 51 6.12 4.50 -25.64
CA ASN A 51 6.75 5.46 -24.76
C ASN A 51 7.84 4.76 -23.92
N THR A 52 9.05 4.70 -24.48
CA THR A 52 10.16 3.92 -23.93
C THR A 52 10.49 4.36 -22.52
N LYS A 53 10.37 5.65 -22.19
CA LYS A 53 10.60 6.19 -20.84
C LYS A 53 9.62 5.60 -19.82
N LYS A 54 8.31 5.61 -20.12
CA LYS A 54 7.29 5.04 -19.24
C LYS A 54 7.47 3.52 -19.10
N LEU A 55 7.78 2.82 -20.19
CA LEU A 55 8.06 1.38 -20.20
C LEU A 55 9.29 1.03 -19.35
N TYR A 56 10.39 1.76 -19.49
CA TYR A 56 11.59 1.57 -18.67
C TYR A 56 11.32 1.86 -17.19
N SER A 57 10.51 2.86 -16.87
CA SER A 57 10.09 3.14 -15.50
C SER A 57 9.28 1.98 -14.90
N LEU A 58 8.31 1.45 -15.66
CA LEU A 58 7.53 0.27 -15.25
C LEU A 58 8.43 -0.94 -15.00
N LEU A 59 9.36 -1.22 -15.92
CA LEU A 59 10.31 -2.33 -15.80
C LEU A 59 11.26 -2.16 -14.61
N LYS A 60 11.69 -0.93 -14.32
CA LYS A 60 12.54 -0.60 -13.17
C LYS A 60 11.83 -0.91 -11.85
N HIS A 61 10.58 -0.49 -11.71
CA HIS A 61 9.80 -0.73 -10.49
C HIS A 61 9.41 -2.21 -10.33
N ALA A 62 9.02 -2.90 -11.41
CA ALA A 62 8.72 -4.33 -11.37
C ALA A 62 9.91 -5.19 -10.90
N LYS A 63 11.15 -4.74 -11.15
CA LYS A 63 12.37 -5.39 -10.63
C LYS A 63 12.64 -5.12 -9.15
N GLN A 64 12.08 -4.07 -8.56
CA GLN A 64 12.25 -3.77 -7.14
C GLN A 64 11.31 -4.58 -6.25
N ASP A 65 10.15 -5.00 -6.77
CA ASP A 65 9.14 -5.73 -5.99
C ASP A 65 9.54 -7.17 -5.63
N SER A 66 10.61 -7.74 -6.22
CA SER A 66 10.97 -9.14 -6.00
C SER A 66 11.74 -9.44 -4.71
N THR A 67 12.20 -8.46 -3.93
CA THR A 67 13.13 -8.76 -2.82
C THR A 67 13.06 -7.73 -1.70
N GLY A 68 12.03 -7.84 -0.86
CA GLY A 68 12.15 -7.37 0.54
C GLY A 68 13.13 -8.23 1.36
N ILE A 69 13.51 -9.40 0.81
CA ILE A 69 14.54 -10.27 1.34
C ILE A 69 15.75 -10.11 0.43
N ASP A 70 16.81 -9.49 0.94
CA ASP A 70 18.04 -9.32 0.19
C ASP A 70 18.63 -10.69 -0.16
N SER A 71 19.20 -10.80 -1.36
CA SER A 71 19.86 -12.05 -1.76
C SER A 71 21.00 -12.36 -0.80
N LEU A 72 21.23 -13.64 -0.46
CA LEU A 72 22.28 -14.07 0.47
C LEU A 72 23.68 -13.92 -0.16
N LYS A 73 24.07 -12.67 -0.41
CA LYS A 73 25.30 -12.25 -1.07
C LYS A 73 26.10 -11.40 -0.11
N LYS A 74 27.37 -11.73 0.04
CA LYS A 74 28.37 -10.88 0.68
C LYS A 74 29.38 -10.48 -0.40
N ASN A 75 29.67 -9.19 -0.52
CA ASN A 75 30.63 -8.67 -1.52
C ASN A 75 30.35 -9.13 -2.96
N ASN A 76 29.07 -9.16 -3.37
CA ASN A 76 28.61 -9.62 -4.69
C ASN A 76 28.92 -11.09 -5.03
N LYS A 77 29.32 -11.91 -4.05
CA LYS A 77 29.55 -13.34 -4.23
C LYS A 77 28.44 -14.16 -3.58
N MET A 78 28.03 -15.22 -4.26
CA MET A 78 27.06 -16.20 -3.75
C MET A 78 27.79 -17.24 -2.90
N HIS A 79 27.37 -17.43 -1.66
CA HIS A 79 27.94 -18.44 -0.78
C HIS A 79 27.42 -19.83 -1.14
N THR A 80 28.32 -20.75 -1.47
CA THR A 80 27.99 -22.15 -1.80
C THR A 80 28.05 -23.05 -0.57
N SER A 81 28.97 -22.78 0.37
CA SER A 81 29.11 -23.47 1.64
C SER A 81 27.99 -23.11 2.62
N ASP A 82 27.47 -24.09 3.34
CA ASP A 82 26.37 -23.87 4.29
C ASP A 82 26.77 -23.02 5.50
N GLY A 83 28.01 -23.13 5.97
CA GLY A 83 28.51 -22.30 7.07
C GLY A 83 28.54 -20.80 6.71
N ASP A 84 28.93 -20.49 5.47
CA ASP A 84 28.95 -19.12 4.98
C ASP A 84 27.54 -18.56 4.78
N LYS A 85 26.60 -19.41 4.33
CA LYS A 85 25.17 -19.04 4.21
C LYS A 85 24.58 -18.68 5.57
N VAL A 86 24.83 -19.50 6.59
CA VAL A 86 24.35 -19.24 7.96
C VAL A 86 24.92 -17.91 8.46
N THR A 87 26.22 -17.67 8.26
CA THR A 87 26.87 -16.43 8.70
C THR A 87 26.28 -15.20 7.99
N ALA A 88 26.15 -15.23 6.67
CA ALA A 88 25.56 -14.14 5.90
C ALA A 88 24.11 -13.87 6.29
N LEU A 89 23.34 -14.92 6.62
CA LEU A 89 21.95 -14.79 7.05
C LEU A 89 21.84 -14.10 8.41
N ILE A 90 22.72 -14.47 9.36
CA ILE A 90 22.79 -13.83 10.67
C ILE A 90 23.14 -12.34 10.53
N GLU A 91 24.11 -12.00 9.68
CA GLU A 91 24.49 -10.61 9.41
C GLU A 91 23.33 -9.80 8.80
N GLN A 92 22.62 -10.37 7.81
CA GLN A 92 21.44 -9.75 7.23
C GLN A 92 20.32 -9.56 8.26
N PHE A 93 20.06 -10.56 9.09
CA PHE A 93 19.08 -10.47 10.15
C PHE A 93 19.44 -9.38 11.15
N GLN A 94 20.70 -9.33 11.59
CA GLN A 94 21.19 -8.29 12.51
C GLN A 94 21.08 -6.88 11.92
N SER A 95 21.34 -6.71 10.62
CA SER A 95 21.22 -5.42 9.93
C SER A 95 19.82 -4.83 9.99
N VAL A 96 18.78 -5.68 10.00
CA VAL A 96 17.37 -5.25 10.14
C VAL A 96 17.10 -4.66 11.53
N PHE A 97 17.89 -5.03 12.55
CA PHE A 97 17.81 -4.44 13.88
C PHE A 97 18.79 -3.27 13.99
N THR A 98 18.28 -2.05 14.08
CA THR A 98 19.11 -0.86 14.29
C THR A 98 19.88 -0.95 15.61
N SER A 99 21.21 -0.79 15.57
CA SER A 99 22.05 -0.71 16.78
C SER A 99 21.68 0.43 17.73
N LYS A 100 21.00 1.47 17.20
CA LYS A 100 20.51 2.63 17.97
C LYS A 100 19.25 2.35 18.78
N SER A 101 18.50 1.30 18.44
CA SER A 101 17.32 0.86 19.17
C SER A 101 17.06 -0.61 18.84
N PRO A 102 17.86 -1.54 19.40
CA PRO A 102 17.59 -2.95 19.24
C PRO A 102 16.25 -3.23 19.89
N ILE A 103 15.23 -3.53 19.08
CA ILE A 103 13.98 -4.09 19.61
C ILE A 103 14.39 -5.35 20.36
N SER A 104 14.18 -5.35 21.67
CA SER A 104 14.50 -6.52 22.47
C SER A 104 13.55 -7.65 22.05
N LEU A 105 14.05 -8.88 22.06
CA LEU A 105 13.23 -10.08 21.82
C LEU A 105 11.98 -10.10 22.72
N LYS A 106 12.09 -9.55 23.93
CA LYS A 106 10.99 -9.38 24.88
C LYS A 106 9.93 -8.40 24.36
N SER A 107 10.33 -7.24 23.85
CA SER A 107 9.42 -6.25 23.24
C SER A 107 8.71 -6.81 22.00
N LEU A 108 9.41 -7.59 21.18
CA LEU A 108 8.82 -8.24 20.01
C LEU A 108 7.77 -9.30 20.40
N ALA A 109 8.05 -10.07 21.46
CA ALA A 109 7.11 -11.06 21.99
C ALA A 109 5.87 -10.40 22.57
N GLU A 110 6.03 -9.27 23.28
CA GLU A 110 4.92 -8.50 23.86
C GLU A 110 4.02 -7.88 22.77
N MET A 111 4.60 -7.31 21.71
CA MET A 111 3.82 -6.79 20.56
C MET A 111 2.92 -7.86 19.92
N LYS A 112 3.42 -9.10 19.77
CA LYS A 112 2.66 -10.20 19.16
C LYS A 112 1.56 -10.77 20.07
N ILE A 113 1.69 -10.60 21.39
CA ILE A 113 0.68 -11.04 22.37
C ILE A 113 -0.50 -10.05 22.40
N GLN A 114 -0.26 -8.77 22.12
CA GLN A 114 -1.30 -7.74 22.09
C GLN A 114 -2.35 -7.99 20.98
N ASP A 115 -1.92 -8.47 19.81
CA ASP A 115 -2.81 -8.72 18.65
C ASP A 115 -3.81 -9.89 18.86
N ASN A 116 -3.62 -10.72 19.90
CA ASN A 116 -4.50 -11.83 20.21
C ASN A 116 -5.36 -11.61 21.47
N ALA A 117 -5.21 -10.48 22.16
CA ALA A 117 -5.90 -10.21 23.42
C ALA A 117 -7.09 -9.25 23.28
N ASP A 118 -7.42 -8.76 22.08
CA ASP A 118 -8.59 -7.90 21.84
C ASP A 118 -9.80 -8.66 21.26
N THR A 119 -10.05 -9.85 21.80
CA THR A 119 -11.37 -10.47 21.80
C THR A 119 -12.01 -10.27 23.19
N GLY A 120 -12.68 -9.13 23.36
CA GLY A 120 -13.81 -9.04 24.28
C GLY A 120 -13.62 -8.18 25.54
N ARG A 121 -13.45 -6.87 25.37
CA ARG A 121 -13.92 -5.91 26.38
C ARG A 121 -14.72 -4.78 25.75
N GLU A 122 -16.02 -4.82 26.05
CA GLU A 122 -16.99 -3.74 25.99
C GLU A 122 -16.34 -2.39 26.32
N THR A 123 -16.35 -1.44 25.38
CA THR A 123 -16.17 -0.03 25.68
C THR A 123 -17.53 0.66 25.56
N PRO A 124 -18.07 1.26 26.64
CA PRO A 124 -19.17 2.19 26.49
C PRO A 124 -18.61 3.44 25.79
N MET A 125 -19.11 3.72 24.59
CA MET A 125 -18.83 4.95 23.86
C MET A 125 -19.05 6.17 24.76
N LYS A 126 -17.98 6.86 25.13
CA LYS A 126 -18.07 8.29 25.45
C LYS A 126 -18.19 9.01 24.10
N SER A 127 -19.33 9.66 23.89
CA SER A 127 -19.65 10.44 22.70
C SER A 127 -18.51 11.40 22.36
N LEU A 128 -17.84 11.15 21.23
CA LEU A 128 -16.94 12.12 20.64
C LEU A 128 -17.79 13.22 20.03
N VAL A 129 -17.95 14.32 20.75
CA VAL A 129 -18.53 15.56 20.22
C VAL A 129 -17.58 16.05 19.13
N ILE A 130 -18.02 15.93 17.87
CA ILE A 130 -17.31 16.52 16.73
C ILE A 130 -17.56 18.03 16.82
N THR A 131 -16.64 18.76 17.43
CA THR A 131 -16.55 20.21 17.26
C THR A 131 -16.05 20.47 15.85
N THR A 132 -16.98 20.72 14.93
CA THR A 132 -16.68 21.24 13.60
C THR A 132 -16.09 22.64 13.74
N PRO A 133 -14.96 22.97 13.09
CA PRO A 133 -14.52 24.36 12.99
C PRO A 133 -15.54 25.14 12.15
N CYS A 134 -16.25 26.05 12.80
CA CYS A 134 -17.12 27.03 12.16
C CYS A 134 -16.28 27.87 11.20
N LEU A 135 -16.50 27.72 9.89
CA LEU A 135 -16.01 28.67 8.90
C LEU A 135 -16.75 29.98 9.12
N THR A 136 -16.09 30.95 9.72
CA THR A 136 -16.57 32.32 9.82
C THR A 136 -16.75 32.89 8.40
N LEU A 137 -18.01 33.03 8.00
CA LEU A 137 -18.42 33.89 6.89
C LEU A 137 -18.01 35.33 7.22
N ASN A 138 -17.00 35.83 6.51
CA ASN A 138 -16.80 37.27 6.38
C ASN A 138 -17.58 37.73 5.14
N SER A 139 -18.82 38.20 5.37
CA SER A 139 -19.56 39.00 4.39
C SER A 139 -19.46 40.48 4.78
N PRO A 140 -19.12 41.41 3.86
CA PRO A 140 -19.06 42.83 4.18
C PRO A 140 -20.46 43.41 4.39
N LEU A 141 -20.63 44.15 5.47
CA LEU A 141 -21.83 44.87 5.85
C LEU A 141 -22.11 46.01 4.83
N MET A 142 -23.11 45.85 3.96
CA MET A 142 -23.66 46.95 3.17
C MET A 142 -24.68 47.71 4.03
N VAL A 143 -24.34 48.92 4.44
CA VAL A 143 -25.25 49.86 5.13
C VAL A 143 -26.09 50.57 4.07
N SER A 144 -27.39 50.22 3.96
CA SER A 144 -28.35 51.01 3.21
C SER A 144 -28.94 52.10 4.10
N LYS A 145 -28.64 53.35 3.77
CA LYS A 145 -29.27 54.55 4.32
C LYS A 145 -30.64 54.71 3.71
N ASN A 146 -31.69 54.83 4.53
CA ASN A 146 -32.97 55.33 4.06
C ASN A 146 -33.34 56.58 4.88
N SER A 147 -33.54 57.66 4.13
CA SER A 147 -34.26 58.89 4.50
C SER A 147 -35.75 58.62 4.68
#